data_AF-A0A6B3CJ47-F1
#
_entry.id   AF-A0A6B3CJ47-F1
#
_cell.length_a   1.000
_cell.length_b   1.000
_cell.length_c   1.000
_cell.angle_alpha   90.00
_cell.angle_beta   90.00
_cell.angle_gamma   90.00
#
_symmetry.space_group_name_H-M   'P 1'
#
loop_
_entity.id
_entity.type
_entity.pdbx_description
1 polymer ?
#
loop_
_entity_poly.entity_id
_entity_poly.type
_entity_poly.pdbx_seq_one_letter_code
_entity_poly.pdbx_strand_id
1 'polypeptide(L)'
;ADESIHITSAFQLAGYPNAVGTLWPVHDAVAVRVARLLYRELRTEGVGGRPELDDTRTAHALHRAVLGCRAAFAASPSLWAAHVHAGA
;
A
#
# COMPACT_ATOMS: atom_id res chain seq x y z
N ALA A 1 2.80 6.50 18.07
CA ALA A 1 2.86 5.44 17.05
C ALA A 1 1.60 4.56 17.07
N ASP A 2 0.43 5.14 17.36
CA ASP A 2 -0.87 4.47 17.41
C ASP A 2 -1.84 5.08 16.37
N GLU A 3 -1.57 6.33 16.01
CA GLU A 3 -2.39 7.18 15.16
C GLU A 3 -2.59 6.66 13.73
N SER A 4 -1.60 5.96 13.15
CA SER A 4 -1.73 5.44 11.79
C SER A 4 -2.59 4.19 11.68
N ILE A 5 -2.64 3.37 12.73
CA ILE A 5 -3.62 2.28 12.83
C ILE A 5 -5.00 2.91 13.03
N HIS A 6 -5.11 3.86 13.97
CA HIS A 6 -6.36 4.56 14.26
C HIS A 6 -6.94 5.30 13.06
N ILE A 7 -6.11 5.97 12.23
CA ILE A 7 -6.58 6.69 11.05
C ILE A 7 -6.98 5.74 9.91
N THR A 8 -6.24 4.63 9.72
CA THR A 8 -6.57 3.63 8.70
C THR A 8 -7.92 2.96 9.04
N SER A 9 -8.16 2.66 10.31
CA SER A 9 -9.46 2.21 10.82
C SER A 9 -10.54 3.29 10.76
N ALA A 10 -10.21 4.57 10.98
CA ALA A 10 -11.17 5.67 10.84
C ALA A 10 -11.66 5.82 9.39
N PHE A 11 -10.80 5.61 8.38
CA PHE A 11 -11.23 5.60 6.98
C PHE A 11 -12.19 4.44 6.68
N GLN A 12 -11.98 3.28 7.29
CA GLN A 12 -12.93 2.16 7.18
C GLN A 12 -14.30 2.54 7.79
N LEU A 13 -14.30 3.16 8.99
CA LEU A 13 -15.54 3.66 9.61
C LEU A 13 -16.22 4.76 8.78
N ALA A 14 -15.46 5.55 8.03
CA ALA A 14 -15.97 6.57 7.11
C ALA A 14 -16.47 5.99 5.76
N GLY A 15 -16.40 4.68 5.56
CA GLY A 15 -16.93 4.00 4.37
C GLY A 15 -15.95 3.85 3.20
N TYR A 16 -14.66 4.10 3.39
CA TYR A 16 -13.66 3.79 2.37
C TYR A 16 -13.42 2.27 2.32
N PRO A 17 -13.52 1.62 1.14
CA PRO A 17 -13.40 0.16 1.04
C PRO A 17 -11.98 -0.31 1.38
N ASN A 18 -10.98 0.50 1.01
CA ASN A 18 -9.57 0.16 1.13
C ASN A 18 -8.77 1.36 1.67
N ALA A 19 -7.96 1.12 2.70
CA ALA A 19 -7.06 2.10 3.28
C ALA A 19 -5.66 1.50 3.46
N VAL A 20 -4.64 2.24 3.04
CA VAL A 20 -3.23 1.86 3.18
C VAL A 20 -2.51 2.92 4.00
N GLY A 21 -1.76 2.48 5.01
CA GLY A 21 -1.04 3.34 5.93
C GLY A 21 0.30 2.74 6.36
N THR A 22 0.98 3.43 7.29
CA THR A 22 2.27 2.98 7.86
C THR A 22 2.28 3.08 9.37
N LEU A 23 2.64 2.00 10.07
CA LEU A 23 2.70 1.91 11.54
C LEU A 23 3.67 2.93 12.18
N TRP A 24 4.71 3.32 11.46
CA TRP A 24 5.68 4.36 11.85
C TRP A 24 6.08 5.19 10.62
N PRO A 25 6.71 6.37 10.83
CA PRO A 25 7.25 7.16 9.72
C PRO A 25 8.22 6.35 8.88
N VAL A 26 8.00 6.34 7.56
CA VAL A 26 8.85 5.65 6.59
C VAL A 26 9.73 6.65 5.85
N HIS A 27 10.87 6.19 5.36
CA HIS A 27 11.77 7.00 4.54
C HIS A 27 11.10 7.36 3.20
N ASP A 28 11.13 8.64 2.81
CA ASP A 28 10.44 9.19 1.63
C ASP A 28 10.69 8.39 0.35
N ALA A 29 11.96 8.09 0.04
CA ALA A 29 12.30 7.32 -1.15
C ALA A 29 11.67 5.92 -1.18
N VAL A 30 11.49 5.30 -0.01
CA VAL A 30 10.87 3.97 0.10
C VAL A 30 9.35 4.09 0.02
N ALA A 31 8.75 5.12 0.63
CA ALA A 31 7.33 5.42 0.50
C ALA A 31 6.94 5.64 -0.98
N VAL A 32 7.71 6.46 -1.70
CA VAL A 32 7.52 6.70 -3.15
C VAL A 32 7.63 5.40 -3.94
N ARG A 33 8.60 4.54 -3.61
CA ARG A 33 8.78 3.25 -4.28
C ARG A 33 7.59 2.32 -4.05
N VAL A 34 7.11 2.20 -2.81
CA VAL A 34 5.96 1.36 -2.46
C VAL A 34 4.70 1.88 -3.18
N ALA A 35 4.43 3.19 -3.13
CA ALA A 35 3.29 3.78 -3.80
C ALA A 35 3.30 3.52 -5.32
N ARG A 36 4.45 3.70 -5.98
CA ARG A 36 4.59 3.41 -7.42
C ARG A 36 4.35 1.95 -7.77
N LEU A 37 4.83 1.03 -6.93
CA LEU A 37 4.61 -0.41 -7.14
C LEU A 37 3.15 -0.77 -6.88
N LEU A 38 2.54 -0.27 -5.81
CA LEU A 38 1.14 -0.46 -5.49
C LEU A 38 0.24 -0.05 -6.66
N TYR A 39 0.33 1.20 -7.12
CA TYR A 39 -0.50 1.69 -8.23
C TYR A 39 -0.21 1.00 -9.57
N ARG A 40 1.00 0.48 -9.76
CA ARG A 40 1.31 -0.34 -10.94
C ARG A 40 0.61 -1.69 -10.88
N GLU A 41 0.61 -2.35 -9.73
CA GLU A 41 -0.06 -3.65 -9.53
C GLU A 41 -1.59 -3.53 -9.54
N LEU A 42 -2.14 -2.39 -9.12
CA LEU A 42 -3.58 -2.08 -9.21
C LEU A 42 -4.04 -1.79 -10.64
N ARG A 43 -3.14 -1.37 -11.51
CA ARG A 43 -3.49 -0.96 -12.87
C ARG A 43 -3.84 -2.18 -13.72
N THR A 44 -5.04 -2.17 -14.26
CA THR A 44 -5.56 -3.18 -15.20
C THR A 44 -5.89 -2.53 -16.56
N GLU A 45 -6.10 -3.37 -17.56
CA GLU A 45 -6.63 -2.94 -18.85
C GLU A 45 -8.16 -2.83 -18.74
N GLY A 46 -8.67 -1.61 -18.83
CA GLY A 46 -10.10 -1.32 -18.82
C GLY A 46 -10.73 -1.36 -20.21
N VAL A 47 -12.06 -1.23 -20.25
CA VAL A 47 -12.84 -1.23 -21.50
C VAL A 47 -12.36 -0.11 -22.44
N GLY A 48 -12.08 -0.47 -23.69
CA GLY A 48 -11.59 0.49 -24.70
C GLY A 48 -10.12 0.87 -24.56
N GLY A 49 -9.30 0.07 -23.86
CA GLY A 49 -7.86 0.25 -23.76
C GLY A 49 -7.42 1.36 -22.79
N ARG A 50 -8.35 1.86 -21.97
CA ARG A 50 -8.05 2.87 -20.95
C ARG A 50 -7.58 2.18 -19.66
N PRO A 51 -6.57 2.70 -18.96
CA PRO A 51 -6.16 2.15 -17.68
C PRO A 51 -7.28 2.26 -16.65
N GLU A 52 -7.54 1.18 -15.94
CA GLU A 52 -8.43 1.13 -14.78
C GLU A 52 -7.66 0.70 -13.53
N LEU A 53 -8.19 0.99 -12.35
CA LEU A 53 -7.64 0.52 -11.08
C LEU A 53 -8.59 -0.54 -10.51
N ASP A 54 -8.06 -1.72 -10.24
CA ASP A 54 -8.77 -2.82 -9.58
C ASP A 54 -8.46 -2.79 -8.08
N ASP A 55 -9.27 -2.05 -7.33
CA ASP A 55 -9.09 -1.84 -5.89
C ASP A 55 -9.35 -3.10 -5.05
N THR A 56 -10.05 -4.10 -5.59
CA THR A 56 -10.24 -5.42 -4.94
C THR A 56 -8.93 -6.17 -4.71
N ARG A 57 -7.85 -5.73 -5.38
CA ARG A 57 -6.51 -6.31 -5.26
C ARG A 57 -5.58 -5.50 -4.35
N THR A 58 -6.07 -4.49 -3.64
CA THR A 58 -5.23 -3.58 -2.83
C THR A 58 -4.34 -4.33 -1.84
N ALA A 59 -4.86 -5.31 -1.10
CA ALA A 59 -4.08 -6.11 -0.17
C ALA A 59 -2.90 -6.84 -0.86
N HIS A 60 -3.20 -7.50 -1.99
CA HIS A 60 -2.21 -8.24 -2.77
C HIS A 60 -1.18 -7.27 -3.39
N ALA A 61 -1.63 -6.18 -4.00
CA ALA A 61 -0.78 -5.18 -4.62
C ALA A 61 0.19 -4.56 -3.59
N LEU A 62 -0.29 -4.23 -2.38
CA LEU A 62 0.57 -3.75 -1.29
C LEU A 62 1.59 -4.81 -0.87
N HIS A 63 1.15 -6.06 -0.69
CA HIS A 63 2.03 -7.16 -0.33
C HIS A 63 3.19 -7.33 -1.34
N ARG A 64 2.90 -7.27 -2.64
CA ARG A 64 3.91 -7.34 -3.71
C ARG A 64 4.87 -6.16 -3.67
N ALA A 65 4.35 -4.94 -3.46
CA ALA A 65 5.17 -3.73 -3.34
C ALA A 65 6.14 -3.81 -2.15
N VAL A 66 5.66 -4.28 -0.99
CA VAL A 66 6.47 -4.47 0.22
C VAL A 66 7.54 -5.54 0.00
N LEU A 67 7.21 -6.68 -0.62
CA LEU A 67 8.19 -7.72 -0.95
C LEU A 67 9.27 -7.21 -1.90
N GLY A 68 8.91 -6.42 -2.91
CA GLY A 68 9.88 -5.78 -3.81
C GLY A 68 10.83 -4.83 -3.09
N CYS A 69 10.37 -4.14 -2.04
CA CYS A 69 11.22 -3.30 -1.19
C CYS A 69 12.07 -4.14 -0.23
N ARG A 70 11.50 -5.21 0.35
CA ARG A 70 12.25 -6.16 1.19
C ARG A 70 13.40 -6.80 0.43
N ALA A 71 13.21 -7.17 -0.83
CA ALA A 71 14.28 -7.72 -1.66
C ALA A 71 15.43 -6.72 -1.87
N ALA A 72 15.12 -5.43 -2.02
CA ALA A 72 16.11 -4.36 -2.20
C ALA A 72 16.81 -3.94 -0.88
N PHE A 73 16.14 -4.11 0.27
CA PHE A 73 16.58 -3.63 1.58
C PHE A 73 16.43 -4.71 2.66
N ALA A 74 16.92 -5.92 2.37
CA ALA A 74 16.67 -7.11 3.22
C ALA A 74 17.15 -6.93 4.67
N ALA A 75 18.30 -6.28 4.86
CA ALA A 75 18.90 -6.02 6.17
C ALA A 75 18.27 -4.81 6.91
N SER A 76 17.27 -4.14 6.33
CA SER A 76 16.68 -2.92 6.91
C SER A 76 15.14 -3.01 6.99
N PRO A 77 14.57 -3.84 7.88
CA PRO A 77 13.12 -4.01 8.02
C PRO A 77 12.35 -2.72 8.31
N SER A 78 12.96 -1.77 9.02
CA SER A 78 12.37 -0.46 9.32
C SER A 78 11.92 0.30 8.07
N LEU A 79 12.49 0.01 6.90
CA LEU A 79 12.15 0.65 5.64
C LEU A 79 10.88 0.09 4.99
N TRP A 80 10.54 -1.18 5.17
CA TRP A 80 9.46 -1.83 4.42
C TRP A 80 8.34 -2.41 5.30
N ALA A 81 8.64 -2.80 6.54
CA ALA A 81 7.71 -3.51 7.41
C ALA A 81 6.61 -2.64 8.01
N ALA A 82 6.66 -1.32 7.80
CA ALA A 82 5.69 -0.39 8.36
C ALA A 82 4.32 -0.47 7.69
N HIS A 83 4.26 -0.92 6.43
CA HIS A 83 3.07 -0.78 5.59
C HIS A 83 1.96 -1.74 6.02
N VAL A 84 0.75 -1.18 6.17
CA VAL A 84 -0.46 -1.91 6.56
C VAL A 84 -1.60 -1.56 5.61
N HIS A 85 -2.48 -2.54 5.41
CA HIS A 85 -3.73 -2.40 4.69
C HIS A 85 -4.88 -2.74 5.64
N ALA A 86 -5.97 -1.97 5.55
CA ALA A 86 -7.25 -2.31 6.13
C ALA A 86 -8.33 -2.19 5.05
N GLY A 87 -9.23 -3.16 4.99
CA GLY A 87 -10.26 -3.26 3.96
C GLY A 87 -10.40 -4.68 3.43
N ALA A 88 -11.34 -4.85 2.49
CA ALA A 88 -11.60 -6.10 1.79
C ALA A 88 -11.27 -5.95 0.29
#